data_AF-A0A0F8WJ36-F1
#
_entry.id   AF-A0A0F8WJ36-F1
#
_cell.length_a   1.000
_cell.length_b   1.000
_cell.length_c   1.000
_cell.angle_alpha   90.00
_cell.angle_beta   90.00
_cell.angle_gamma   90.00
#
_symmetry.space_group_name_H-M   'P 1'
#
loop_
_entity.id
_entity.type
_entity.pdbx_description
1 polymer ?
#
loop_
_entity_poly.entity_id
_entity_poly.type
_entity_poly.pdbx_seq_one_letter_code
_entity_poly.pdbx_strand_id
1 'polypeptide(L)'
;SAVDLTVVELGIWHEILDAADGQVYNLTGVSVTDDEVSPVAIVENEDYILDAVHGQILFFGDGPGLIVPTDVVEITATIPADTILQVEGGTQPQQKRHIWFKGDPAEGVVQQIQGWGLFIPSGDLSLIGDDWENFTLEGNWLAHSLYGKLGFKYKQLGVRA
;
A
#
# COMPACT_ATOMS: atom_id res chain seq x y z
N SER A 1 -15.27 -7.65 -15.72
CA SER A 1 -15.69 -8.90 -15.08
C SER A 1 -17.03 -8.66 -14.41
N ALA A 2 -17.89 -9.68 -14.32
CA ALA A 2 -18.97 -9.68 -13.33
C ALA A 2 -18.39 -10.24 -12.01
N VAL A 3 -18.75 -9.64 -10.89
CA VAL A 3 -18.31 -10.03 -9.55
C VAL A 3 -19.54 -10.02 -8.64
N ASP A 4 -19.75 -11.12 -7.93
CA ASP A 4 -20.80 -11.20 -6.91
C ASP A 4 -20.27 -10.62 -5.60
N LEU A 5 -20.99 -9.66 -5.05
CA LEU A 5 -20.68 -9.01 -3.79
C LEU A 5 -21.83 -9.22 -2.81
N THR A 6 -21.53 -9.87 -1.68
CA THR A 6 -22.47 -9.94 -0.56
C THR A 6 -22.41 -8.65 0.23
N VAL A 7 -23.55 -7.97 0.37
CA VAL A 7 -23.67 -6.76 1.20
C VAL A 7 -23.59 -7.17 2.66
N VAL A 8 -22.54 -6.76 3.36
CA VAL A 8 -22.32 -7.18 4.76
C VAL A 8 -22.98 -6.20 5.73
N GLU A 9 -22.96 -4.92 5.41
CA GLU A 9 -23.53 -3.84 6.23
C GLU A 9 -23.89 -2.64 5.34
N LEU A 10 -24.83 -1.82 5.75
CA LEU A 10 -25.20 -0.59 5.01
C LEU A 10 -24.41 0.61 5.55
N GLY A 11 -24.16 1.61 4.71
CA GLY A 11 -23.48 2.85 5.10
C GLY A 11 -21.96 2.73 5.28
N ILE A 12 -21.38 1.60 4.88
CA ILE A 12 -19.93 1.38 4.85
C ILE A 12 -19.44 1.14 3.42
N TRP A 13 -18.17 1.44 3.16
CA TRP A 13 -17.51 1.13 1.91
C TRP A 13 -17.18 -0.36 1.83
N HIS A 14 -17.50 -0.96 0.69
CA HIS A 14 -17.13 -2.32 0.31
C HIS A 14 -16.17 -2.27 -0.86
N GLU A 15 -15.18 -3.16 -0.85
CA GLU A 15 -14.22 -3.30 -1.95
C GLU A 15 -14.78 -4.20 -3.04
N ILE A 16 -14.62 -3.78 -4.30
CA ILE A 16 -14.97 -4.59 -5.47
C ILE A 16 -13.71 -5.32 -5.91
N LEU A 17 -13.60 -6.59 -5.54
CA LEU A 17 -12.45 -7.44 -5.84
C LEU A 17 -12.57 -8.01 -7.26
N ASP A 18 -11.50 -7.91 -8.07
CA ASP A 18 -11.50 -8.61 -9.36
C ASP A 18 -11.46 -10.12 -9.15
N ALA A 19 -12.29 -10.84 -9.90
CA ALA A 19 -12.43 -12.28 -9.77
C ALA A 19 -11.16 -13.06 -10.21
N ALA A 20 -10.26 -12.43 -10.97
CA ALA A 20 -9.08 -13.11 -11.49
C ALA A 20 -7.94 -13.20 -10.47
N ASP A 21 -7.74 -12.17 -9.64
CA ASP A 21 -6.61 -12.06 -8.72
C ASP A 21 -6.96 -11.57 -7.30
N GLY A 22 -8.22 -11.20 -7.05
CA GLY A 22 -8.70 -10.75 -5.75
C GLY A 22 -8.18 -9.36 -5.36
N GLN A 23 -7.76 -8.53 -6.31
CA GLN A 23 -7.28 -7.18 -6.07
C GLN A 23 -8.36 -6.14 -6.39
N VAL A 24 -8.19 -4.92 -5.86
CA VAL A 24 -9.06 -3.78 -6.14
C VAL A 24 -8.42 -2.87 -7.18
N TYR A 25 -9.21 -2.44 -8.15
CA TYR A 25 -8.77 -1.58 -9.25
C TYR A 25 -9.72 -0.40 -9.45
N ASN A 26 -9.25 0.58 -10.22
CA ASN A 26 -10.16 1.55 -10.79
C ASN A 26 -11.10 0.87 -11.81
N LEU A 27 -12.33 1.37 -11.88
CA LEU A 27 -13.41 0.76 -12.64
C LEU A 27 -13.99 1.74 -13.66
N THR A 28 -14.50 1.21 -14.77
CA THR A 28 -15.24 1.94 -15.78
C THR A 28 -16.46 1.14 -16.24
N GLY A 29 -17.52 1.83 -16.68
CA GLY A 29 -18.73 1.17 -17.17
C GLY A 29 -19.36 0.24 -16.13
N VAL A 30 -19.49 0.70 -14.89
CA VAL A 30 -20.03 -0.09 -13.78
C VAL A 30 -21.55 -0.17 -13.89
N SER A 31 -22.09 -1.38 -13.68
CA SER A 31 -23.51 -1.63 -13.48
C SER A 31 -23.71 -2.59 -12.33
N VAL A 32 -24.73 -2.32 -11.51
CA VAL A 32 -25.07 -3.12 -10.33
C VAL A 32 -26.49 -3.64 -10.50
N THR A 33 -26.67 -4.94 -10.31
CA THR A 33 -27.97 -5.62 -10.35
C THR A 33 -28.11 -6.53 -9.16
N ASP A 34 -29.34 -6.72 -8.69
CA ASP A 34 -29.65 -7.75 -7.70
C ASP A 34 -29.51 -9.15 -8.32
N ASP A 35 -28.95 -10.13 -7.60
CA ASP A 35 -28.80 -11.53 -8.03
C ASP A 35 -30.12 -12.33 -7.86
N GLU A 36 -31.25 -11.70 -8.17
CA GLU A 36 -32.56 -12.32 -8.15
C GLU A 36 -32.99 -12.83 -9.54
N VAL A 37 -33.86 -13.85 -9.58
CA VAL A 37 -34.43 -14.43 -10.80
C VAL A 37 -35.18 -13.40 -11.66
N SER A 38 -35.53 -12.25 -11.10
CA SER A 38 -36.03 -11.07 -11.80
C SER A 38 -35.29 -9.83 -11.28
N PRO A 39 -34.09 -9.54 -11.82
CA PRO A 39 -33.19 -8.55 -11.24
C PRO A 39 -33.84 -7.16 -11.28
N VAL A 40 -33.86 -6.50 -10.13
CA VAL A 40 -34.20 -5.09 -10.03
C VAL A 40 -32.94 -4.27 -10.32
N ALA A 41 -33.06 -3.26 -11.17
CA ALA A 41 -31.95 -2.36 -11.44
C ALA A 41 -31.69 -1.52 -10.18
N ILE A 42 -30.46 -1.59 -9.69
CA ILE A 42 -29.98 -0.81 -8.55
C ILE A 42 -29.35 0.47 -9.12
N VAL A 43 -29.76 1.63 -8.63
CA VAL A 43 -29.44 2.94 -9.24
C VAL A 43 -28.38 3.68 -8.43
N GLU A 44 -27.33 4.14 -9.11
CA GLU A 44 -26.28 4.96 -8.52
C GLU A 44 -26.84 6.32 -8.06
N ASN A 45 -26.38 6.79 -6.90
CA ASN A 45 -26.83 7.97 -6.15
C ASN A 45 -28.24 7.86 -5.55
N GLU A 46 -28.94 6.75 -5.72
CA GLU A 46 -30.20 6.45 -5.03
C GLU A 46 -30.02 5.28 -4.06
N ASP A 47 -29.48 4.16 -4.53
CA ASP A 47 -29.30 2.95 -3.74
C ASP A 47 -27.85 2.76 -3.26
N TYR A 48 -26.88 3.30 -4.02
CA TYR A 48 -25.45 3.26 -3.70
C TYR A 48 -24.68 4.49 -4.19
N ILE A 49 -23.49 4.72 -3.64
CA ILE A 49 -22.44 5.56 -4.25
C ILE A 49 -21.26 4.69 -4.65
N LEU A 50 -20.70 4.98 -5.82
CA LEU A 50 -19.52 4.33 -6.35
C LEU A 50 -18.31 5.27 -6.30
N ASP A 51 -17.22 4.81 -5.71
CA ASP A 51 -15.89 5.37 -5.93
C ASP A 51 -15.17 4.50 -6.97
N ALA A 52 -15.36 4.87 -8.24
CA ALA A 52 -14.77 4.14 -9.36
C ALA A 52 -13.24 4.32 -9.43
N VAL A 53 -12.66 5.30 -8.74
CA VAL A 53 -11.20 5.51 -8.74
C VAL A 53 -10.53 4.51 -7.82
N HIS A 54 -11.13 4.24 -6.66
CA HIS A 54 -10.62 3.30 -5.67
C HIS A 54 -11.30 1.92 -5.70
N GLY A 55 -12.26 1.70 -6.60
CA GLY A 55 -12.95 0.41 -6.75
C GLY A 55 -13.83 0.06 -5.56
N GLN A 56 -14.49 1.06 -4.96
CA GLN A 56 -15.30 0.90 -3.75
C GLN A 56 -16.75 1.28 -3.98
N ILE A 57 -17.66 0.62 -3.27
CA ILE A 57 -19.11 0.88 -3.33
C ILE A 57 -19.71 0.96 -1.93
N LEU A 58 -20.64 1.88 -1.73
CA LEU A 58 -21.35 2.08 -0.46
C LEU A 58 -22.86 2.04 -0.71
N PHE A 59 -23.58 1.17 -0.01
CA PHE A 59 -25.04 1.00 -0.13
C PHE A 59 -25.79 1.73 0.99
N PHE A 60 -26.93 2.36 0.67
CA PHE A 60 -27.72 3.14 1.64
C PHE A 60 -28.91 2.38 2.24
N GLY A 61 -29.52 1.47 1.48
CA GLY A 61 -30.66 0.64 1.89
C GLY A 61 -31.99 1.37 2.08
N ASP A 62 -32.06 2.67 1.79
CA ASP A 62 -33.28 3.48 1.82
C ASP A 62 -33.74 3.95 0.42
N GLY A 63 -33.07 3.50 -0.64
CA GLY A 63 -33.40 3.77 -2.03
C GLY A 63 -34.55 2.90 -2.58
N PRO A 64 -34.97 3.14 -3.84
CA PRO A 64 -36.05 2.40 -4.49
C PRO A 64 -35.72 0.90 -4.71
N GLY A 65 -34.45 0.57 -4.90
CA GLY A 65 -33.92 -0.79 -4.84
C GLY A 65 -33.59 -1.10 -3.39
N LEU A 66 -34.53 -1.73 -2.67
CA LEU A 66 -34.30 -2.11 -1.28
C LEU A 66 -33.16 -3.12 -1.21
N ILE A 67 -32.01 -2.68 -0.69
CA ILE A 67 -30.87 -3.54 -0.38
C ILE A 67 -30.80 -3.70 1.13
N VAL A 68 -30.71 -4.94 1.59
CA VAL A 68 -30.47 -5.28 2.98
C VAL A 68 -29.15 -6.02 3.14
N PRO A 69 -28.53 -5.96 4.34
CA PRO A 69 -27.43 -6.85 4.64
C PRO A 69 -27.82 -8.30 4.37
N THR A 70 -26.89 -9.09 3.84
CA THR A 70 -27.01 -10.45 3.29
C THR A 70 -27.45 -10.58 1.84
N ASP A 71 -27.94 -9.50 1.21
CA ASP A 71 -28.22 -9.52 -0.23
C ASP A 71 -26.93 -9.72 -1.03
N VAL A 72 -27.06 -10.40 -2.17
CA VAL A 72 -25.97 -10.60 -3.12
C VAL A 72 -26.27 -9.75 -4.35
N VAL A 73 -25.35 -8.86 -4.69
CA VAL A 73 -25.46 -8.02 -5.88
C VAL A 73 -24.40 -8.44 -6.88
N GLU A 74 -24.79 -8.51 -8.16
CA GLU A 74 -23.87 -8.69 -9.27
C GLU A 74 -23.36 -7.33 -9.73
N ILE A 75 -22.04 -7.13 -9.66
CA ILE A 75 -21.37 -5.93 -10.12
C ILE A 75 -20.62 -6.26 -11.40
N THR A 76 -21.05 -5.68 -12.52
CA THR A 76 -20.32 -5.76 -13.79
C THR A 76 -19.51 -4.49 -14.00
N ALA A 77 -18.21 -4.63 -14.22
CA ALA A 77 -17.31 -3.50 -14.47
C ALA A 77 -16.20 -3.83 -15.48
N THR A 78 -15.61 -2.79 -16.07
CA THR A 78 -14.41 -2.88 -16.92
C THR A 78 -13.22 -2.28 -16.20
N ILE A 79 -12.15 -3.07 -16.06
CA ILE A 79 -10.86 -2.62 -15.52
C ILE A 79 -10.03 -2.06 -16.69
N PRO A 80 -9.66 -0.77 -16.66
CA PRO A 80 -8.81 -0.19 -17.69
C PRO A 80 -7.39 -0.74 -17.60
N ALA A 81 -6.69 -0.83 -18.73
CA ALA A 81 -5.29 -1.20 -18.75
C ALA A 81 -4.44 -0.06 -18.18
N ASP A 82 -3.73 -0.31 -17.08
CA ASP A 82 -2.82 0.65 -16.46
C ASP A 82 -1.53 -0.03 -15.97
N THR A 83 -0.46 0.75 -15.82
CA THR A 83 0.80 0.29 -15.20
C THR A 83 0.80 0.67 -13.73
N ILE A 84 0.49 -0.30 -12.89
CA ILE A 84 0.47 -0.12 -11.43
C ILE A 84 1.80 -0.63 -10.85
N LEU A 85 2.42 0.18 -10.01
CA LEU A 85 3.57 -0.27 -9.21
C LEU A 85 3.06 -1.14 -8.09
N GLN A 86 3.31 -2.45 -8.19
CA GLN A 86 3.03 -3.36 -7.09
C GLN A 86 3.99 -3.07 -5.94
N VAL A 87 3.45 -2.64 -4.81
CA VAL A 87 4.20 -2.46 -3.56
C VAL A 87 3.89 -3.64 -2.66
N GLU A 88 4.89 -4.48 -2.41
CA GLU A 88 4.76 -5.60 -1.48
C GLU A 88 5.33 -5.22 -0.12
N GLY A 89 4.68 -5.70 0.94
CA GLY A 89 5.21 -5.60 2.29
C GLY A 89 6.56 -6.30 2.42
N GLY A 90 7.48 -5.71 3.19
CA GLY A 90 8.79 -6.29 3.44
C GLY A 90 8.66 -7.68 4.09
N THR A 91 9.04 -8.74 3.37
CA THR A 91 8.91 -10.13 3.85
C THR A 91 10.02 -10.56 4.81
N GLN A 92 11.07 -9.75 4.92
CA GLN A 92 12.23 -10.07 5.74
C GLN A 92 12.35 -9.06 6.89
N PRO A 93 12.39 -9.53 8.15
CA PRO A 93 12.44 -8.65 9.32
C PRO A 93 13.79 -7.94 9.48
N GLN A 94 14.83 -8.36 8.75
CA GLN A 94 16.15 -7.78 8.82
C GLN A 94 16.86 -7.82 7.47
N GLN A 95 17.64 -6.79 7.17
CA GLN A 95 18.38 -6.66 5.93
C GLN A 95 19.88 -6.54 6.19
N LYS A 96 20.68 -7.39 5.56
CA LYS A 96 22.15 -7.28 5.56
C LYS A 96 22.60 -6.65 4.25
N ARG A 97 23.27 -5.49 4.29
CA ARG A 97 23.64 -4.72 3.09
C ARG A 97 24.99 -4.01 3.22
N HIS A 98 25.59 -3.75 2.07
CA HIS A 98 26.72 -2.85 1.95
C HIS A 98 26.22 -1.42 2.08
N ILE A 99 26.71 -0.67 3.06
CA ILE A 99 26.36 0.73 3.26
C ILE A 99 27.58 1.61 3.08
N TRP A 100 27.35 2.80 2.54
CA TRP A 100 28.35 3.83 2.41
C TRP A 100 27.80 5.19 2.81
N PHE A 101 28.24 5.69 3.95
CA PHE A 101 28.04 7.08 4.35
C PHE A 101 29.16 7.94 3.79
N LYS A 102 28.80 8.91 2.96
CA LYS A 102 29.71 9.92 2.42
C LYS A 102 29.41 11.25 3.10
N GLY A 103 30.21 11.62 4.09
CA GLY A 103 30.09 12.92 4.72
C GLY A 103 30.60 14.00 3.78
N ASP A 104 29.77 15.01 3.54
CA ASP A 104 30.15 16.28 2.92
C ASP A 104 29.73 17.43 3.86
N PRO A 105 30.40 17.58 5.01
CA PRO A 105 30.01 18.60 5.97
C PRO A 105 30.26 20.00 5.39
N ALA A 106 29.49 20.99 5.85
CA ALA A 106 29.66 22.39 5.45
C ALA A 106 31.02 22.96 5.89
N GLU A 107 31.51 22.51 7.05
CA GLU A 107 32.82 22.86 7.60
C GLU A 107 33.47 21.62 8.23
N GLY A 108 34.80 21.60 8.27
CA GLY A 108 35.56 20.55 8.96
C GLY A 108 35.95 19.36 8.08
N VAL A 109 36.09 18.19 8.72
CA VAL A 109 36.72 17.01 8.11
C VAL A 109 35.74 16.25 7.23
N VAL A 110 36.08 16.05 5.96
CA VAL A 110 35.35 15.16 5.04
C VAL A 110 35.68 13.71 5.39
N GLN A 111 34.66 12.92 5.72
CA GLN A 111 34.81 11.55 6.20
C GLN A 111 33.91 10.59 5.44
N GLN A 112 34.35 9.35 5.30
CA GLN A 112 33.58 8.28 4.70
C GLN A 112 33.61 7.04 5.58
N ILE A 113 32.45 6.41 5.73
CA ILE A 113 32.28 5.13 6.42
C ILE A 113 31.63 4.16 5.43
N GLN A 114 32.30 3.06 5.14
CA GLN A 114 31.75 1.99 4.31
C GLN A 114 31.79 0.67 5.08
N GLY A 115 30.70 -0.10 5.09
CA GLY A 115 30.67 -1.35 5.83
C GLY A 115 29.56 -2.31 5.42
N TRP A 116 29.52 -3.44 6.10
CA TRP A 116 28.47 -4.45 6.01
C TRP A 116 27.59 -4.33 7.25
N GLY A 117 26.38 -3.79 7.08
CA GLY A 117 25.47 -3.53 8.18
C GLY A 117 24.26 -4.47 8.14
N LEU A 118 23.82 -4.88 9.33
CA LEU A 118 22.49 -5.43 9.58
C LEU A 118 21.55 -4.29 9.94
N PHE A 119 20.39 -4.20 9.32
CA PHE A 119 19.37 -3.19 9.59
C PHE A 119 18.05 -3.87 9.93
N ILE A 120 17.43 -3.42 11.01
CA ILE A 120 16.17 -3.92 11.55
C ILE A 120 15.28 -2.69 11.75
N PRO A 121 14.07 -2.65 11.16
CA PRO A 121 13.10 -1.61 11.48
C PRO A 121 12.81 -1.61 12.98
N SER A 122 12.79 -0.42 13.59
CA SER A 122 12.44 -0.27 14.99
C SER A 122 11.56 0.96 15.22
N GLY A 123 10.88 0.97 16.37
CA GLY A 123 9.89 1.99 16.71
C GLY A 123 8.57 1.82 15.95
N ASP A 124 7.71 2.81 16.11
CA ASP A 124 6.39 2.86 15.49
C ASP A 124 6.43 3.75 14.24
N LEU A 125 5.73 3.33 13.18
CA LEU A 125 5.51 4.14 11.98
C LEU A 125 4.11 4.75 12.05
N SER A 126 4.03 6.05 12.34
CA SER A 126 2.77 6.79 12.31
C SER A 126 2.52 7.28 10.88
N LEU A 127 1.47 6.76 10.25
CA LEU A 127 1.07 7.11 8.86
C LEU A 127 0.13 8.32 8.78
N ILE A 128 -0.40 8.76 9.93
CA ILE A 128 -1.28 9.93 10.03
C ILE A 128 -0.82 10.73 11.25
N GLY A 129 -0.47 11.99 11.05
CA GLY A 129 -0.02 12.88 12.11
C GLY A 129 0.34 14.27 11.58
N ASP A 130 0.67 15.18 12.49
CA ASP A 130 1.05 16.55 12.16
C ASP A 130 2.53 16.68 11.74
N ASP A 131 3.37 15.74 12.18
CA ASP A 131 4.80 15.70 11.90
C ASP A 131 5.11 14.96 10.59
N TRP A 132 6.29 15.25 10.04
CA TRP A 132 6.82 14.48 8.92
C TRP A 132 7.05 13.02 9.30
N GLU A 133 6.67 12.11 8.42
CA GLU A 133 6.90 10.69 8.60
C GLU A 133 8.40 10.39 8.69
N ASN A 134 8.78 9.65 9.73
CA ASN A 134 10.12 9.15 9.92
C ASN A 134 10.05 7.64 10.19
N PHE A 135 10.89 6.87 9.52
CA PHE A 135 11.10 5.47 9.84
C PHE A 135 12.48 5.30 10.48
N THR A 136 12.56 4.48 11.54
CA THR A 136 13.82 4.23 12.24
C THR A 136 14.35 2.85 11.88
N LEU A 137 15.64 2.78 11.59
CA LEU A 137 16.37 1.52 11.44
C LEU A 137 17.44 1.45 12.51
N GLU A 138 17.38 0.41 13.33
CA GLU A 138 18.49 0.03 14.18
C GLU A 138 19.44 -0.86 13.40
N GLY A 139 20.75 -0.68 13.60
CA GLY A 139 21.72 -1.47 12.89
C GLY A 139 23.02 -1.74 13.62
N ASN A 140 23.62 -2.87 13.24
CA ASN A 140 24.90 -3.34 13.75
C ASN A 140 25.85 -3.61 12.59
N TRP A 141 27.12 -3.21 12.74
CA TRP A 141 28.17 -3.59 11.80
C TRP A 141 28.55 -5.06 11.99
N LEU A 142 28.54 -5.82 10.91
CA LEU A 142 28.89 -7.23 10.89
C LEU A 142 30.23 -7.44 10.20
N ALA A 143 31.04 -8.36 10.74
CA ALA A 143 32.28 -8.77 10.10
C ALA A 143 32.01 -9.25 8.66
N HIS A 144 32.83 -8.80 7.73
CA HIS A 144 32.73 -9.17 6.32
C HIS A 144 34.12 -9.14 5.69
N SER A 145 34.41 -10.06 4.77
CA SER A 145 35.74 -10.21 4.17
C SER A 145 36.27 -8.92 3.53
N LEU A 146 35.39 -8.11 2.95
CA LEU A 146 35.72 -6.83 2.32
C LEU A 146 36.04 -5.69 3.30
N TYR A 147 35.61 -5.78 4.57
CA TYR A 147 35.73 -4.71 5.58
C TYR A 147 36.45 -5.13 6.85
N GLY A 148 36.89 -6.38 6.93
CA GLY A 148 37.61 -6.92 8.09
C GLY A 148 36.68 -7.21 9.27
N LYS A 149 37.30 -7.41 10.44
CA LYS A 149 36.61 -7.89 11.65
C LYS A 149 35.62 -6.89 12.25
N LEU A 150 35.88 -5.59 12.08
CA LEU A 150 34.98 -4.53 12.57
C LEU A 150 33.77 -4.31 11.66
N GLY A 151 33.76 -4.90 10.46
CA GLY A 151 32.65 -4.79 9.52
C GLY A 151 32.56 -3.47 8.78
N PHE A 152 33.41 -2.49 9.08
CA PHE A 152 33.49 -1.21 8.35
C PHE A 152 34.93 -0.71 8.17
N LYS A 153 35.09 0.18 7.20
CA LYS A 153 36.28 0.98 6.94
C LYS A 153 35.93 2.46 7.11
N TYR A 154 36.81 3.17 7.80
CA TYR A 154 36.75 4.62 7.93
C TYR A 154 37.85 5.26 7.08
N LYS A 155 37.54 6.37 6.41
CA LYS A 155 38.51 7.16 5.65
C LYS A 155 38.26 8.65 5.83
N GLN A 156 39.27 9.38 6.25
CA GLN A 156 39.34 10.83 6.20
C GLN A 156 39.87 11.28 4.84
N LEU A 157 39.16 12.19 4.17
CA LEU A 157 39.49 12.67 2.82
C LEU A 157 40.13 14.06 2.79
N GLY A 158 40.14 14.76 3.93
CA GLY A 158 40.72 16.10 4.05
C GLY A 158 39.80 17.01 4.85
N VAL A 159 40.09 18.31 4.80
CA VAL A 159 39.28 19.37 5.40
C VAL A 159 38.63 20.14 4.26
N ARG A 160 37.33 20.41 4.36
CA ARG A 160 36.66 21.31 3.43
C ARG A 160 37.18 22.73 3.68
N ALA A 161 37.73 23.33 2.62
CA ALA A 161 38.25 24.69 2.64
C ALA A 161 37.13 25.72 2.70
#